data_AF-A0A7W7DV98-F1
#
_entry.id   AF-A0A7W7DV98-F1
#
_cell.length_a   1.000
_cell.length_b   1.000
_cell.length_c   1.000
_cell.angle_alpha   90.00
_cell.angle_beta   90.00
_cell.angle_gamma   90.00
#
_symmetry.space_group_name_H-M   'P 1'
#
loop_
_entity.id
_entity.type
_entity.pdbx_description
1 polymer ?
#
loop_
_entity_poly.entity_id
_entity_poly.type
_entity_poly.pdbx_seq_one_letter_code
_entity_poly.pdbx_strand_id
1 'polypeptide(L)'
;MTSFPALRTTALVTVAPLVLAAAGAMHPAHLTAATAGHWVALHIALLPVFPFLALGLVLPLRGTRWRGVEGALALLACAGSLCYAAYYAGLDAVAGISAGAVVEHGVHGAAGRLFATGDELGRAGVYGLIVAVLATSALLWRRHGVRVLPGAAVLLAACWSFLDSHIFWPRGVVTMLGFALGFALLTAARQTDRPEPPHG
;
A
#
# COMPACT_ATOMS: atom_id res chain seq x y z
N MET A 1 -22.30 10.25 14.51
CA MET A 1 -20.99 10.87 14.82
C MET A 1 -19.92 9.79 14.78
N THR A 2 -18.82 9.98 14.06
CA THR A 2 -17.71 9.01 14.01
C THR A 2 -16.97 8.99 15.35
N SER A 3 -16.76 7.80 15.92
CA SER A 3 -16.07 7.67 17.21
C SER A 3 -14.58 8.05 17.09
N PHE A 4 -13.98 8.61 18.15
CA PHE A 4 -12.55 8.97 18.17
C PHE A 4 -11.60 7.81 17.80
N PRO A 5 -11.82 6.56 18.25
CA PRO A 5 -10.99 5.41 17.83
C PRO A 5 -11.12 5.07 16.34
N ALA A 6 -12.29 5.31 15.75
CA ALA A 6 -12.52 5.11 14.33
C ALA A 6 -11.77 6.15 13.49
N LEU A 7 -11.85 7.44 13.88
CA LEU A 7 -11.10 8.50 13.23
C LEU A 7 -9.59 8.23 13.27
N ARG A 8 -9.08 7.81 14.44
CA ARG A 8 -7.68 7.41 14.60
C ARG A 8 -7.29 6.24 13.69
N THR A 9 -8.14 5.22 13.58
CA THR A 9 -7.86 4.07 12.71
C THR A 9 -7.84 4.48 11.25
N THR A 10 -8.83 5.26 10.81
CA THR A 10 -8.86 5.80 9.44
C THR A 10 -7.60 6.61 9.14
N ALA A 11 -7.21 7.53 10.02
CA ALA A 11 -6.00 8.32 9.84
C ALA A 11 -4.73 7.46 9.74
N LEU A 12 -4.61 6.42 10.59
CA LEU A 12 -3.46 5.51 10.56
C LEU A 12 -3.36 4.71 9.26
N VAL A 13 -4.48 4.32 8.66
CA VAL A 13 -4.49 3.52 7.42
C VAL A 13 -4.39 4.39 6.16
N THR A 14 -4.77 5.68 6.23
CA THR A 14 -4.72 6.57 5.07
C THR A 14 -3.47 7.44 4.99
N VAL A 15 -2.74 7.66 6.09
CA VAL A 15 -1.59 8.57 6.08
C VAL A 15 -0.50 8.14 5.08
N ALA A 16 -0.15 6.86 5.04
CA ALA A 16 0.88 6.36 4.12
C ALA A 16 0.50 6.55 2.64
N PRO A 17 -0.67 6.09 2.15
CA PRO A 17 -1.04 6.33 0.76
C PRO A 17 -1.20 7.83 0.43
N LEU A 18 -1.64 8.68 1.36
CA LEU A 18 -1.73 10.12 1.11
C LEU A 18 -0.34 10.78 0.98
N VAL A 19 0.62 10.39 1.82
CA VAL A 19 2.02 10.84 1.70
C VAL A 19 2.61 10.39 0.36
N LEU A 20 2.36 9.14 -0.03
CA LEU A 20 2.83 8.60 -1.32
C LEU A 20 2.18 9.29 -2.52
N ALA A 21 0.90 9.68 -2.42
CA ALA A 21 0.22 10.46 -3.43
C ALA A 21 0.88 11.85 -3.61
N ALA A 22 1.18 12.53 -2.51
CA ALA A 22 1.89 13.81 -2.55
C ALA A 22 3.30 13.67 -3.14
N ALA A 23 4.04 12.64 -2.72
CA ALA A 23 5.37 12.36 -3.25
C ALA A 23 5.33 12.02 -4.75
N GLY A 24 4.35 11.24 -5.19
CA GLY A 24 4.13 10.92 -6.60
C GLY A 24 3.87 12.15 -7.47
N ALA A 25 3.19 13.17 -6.95
CA ALA A 25 2.96 14.44 -7.64
C ALA A 25 4.24 15.29 -7.77
N MET A 26 5.20 15.10 -6.87
CA MET A 26 6.51 15.79 -6.87
C MET A 26 7.62 14.96 -7.52
N HIS A 27 7.32 13.72 -7.93
CA HIS A 27 8.29 12.78 -8.47
C HIS A 27 8.75 13.23 -9.87
N PRO A 28 10.07 13.22 -10.18
CA PRO A 28 10.53 13.46 -11.55
C PRO A 28 9.93 12.44 -12.52
N ALA A 29 9.43 12.90 -13.67
CA ALA A 29 8.88 12.00 -14.70
C ALA A 29 9.96 11.13 -15.36
N HIS A 30 11.21 11.62 -15.40
CA HIS A 30 12.32 10.95 -16.04
C HIS A 30 13.56 11.00 -15.16
N LEU A 31 14.29 9.88 -15.13
CA LEU A 31 15.61 9.82 -14.52
C LEU A 31 16.66 10.29 -15.53
N THR A 32 17.28 11.42 -15.22
CA THR A 32 18.33 12.09 -16.00
C THR A 32 19.43 12.56 -15.05
N ALA A 33 20.59 12.96 -15.57
CA ALA A 33 21.64 13.54 -14.73
C ALA A 33 21.15 14.74 -13.90
N ALA A 34 20.26 15.57 -14.45
CA ALA A 34 19.70 16.73 -13.76
C ALA A 34 18.68 16.38 -12.67
N THR A 35 18.02 15.22 -12.77
CA THR A 35 16.95 14.80 -11.85
C THR A 35 17.38 13.71 -10.88
N ALA A 36 18.58 13.13 -11.06
CA ALA A 36 19.05 11.96 -10.32
C ALA A 36 19.15 12.21 -8.80
N GLY A 37 19.68 13.36 -8.37
CA GLY A 37 19.75 13.69 -6.94
C GLY A 37 18.38 13.78 -6.27
N HIS A 38 17.40 14.43 -6.91
CA HIS A 38 16.01 14.49 -6.41
C HIS A 38 15.36 13.10 -6.38
N TRP A 39 15.60 12.30 -7.42
CA TRP A 39 15.14 10.91 -7.50
C TRP A 39 15.65 10.09 -6.31
N VAL A 40 16.96 10.08 -6.06
CA VAL A 40 17.58 9.35 -4.94
C VAL A 40 17.03 9.83 -3.60
N ALA A 41 17.02 11.14 -3.37
CA ALA A 41 16.59 11.71 -2.09
C ALA A 41 15.12 11.36 -1.78
N LEU A 42 14.25 11.43 -2.79
CA LEU A 42 12.86 11.07 -2.66
C LEU A 42 12.71 9.58 -2.29
N HIS A 43 13.37 8.68 -3.00
CA HIS A 43 13.28 7.24 -2.72
C HIS A 43 13.89 6.86 -1.36
N ILE A 44 14.99 7.49 -0.92
CA ILE A 44 15.49 7.30 0.45
C ILE A 44 14.42 7.68 1.49
N ALA A 45 13.72 8.79 1.29
CA ALA A 45 12.66 9.22 2.19
C ALA A 45 11.42 8.32 2.15
N LEU A 46 11.11 7.73 0.98
CA LEU A 46 9.93 6.88 0.79
C LEU A 46 10.16 5.40 1.16
N LEU A 47 11.41 4.94 1.20
CA LEU A 47 11.78 3.58 1.60
C LEU A 47 11.08 3.11 2.89
N PRO A 48 11.03 3.89 4.00
CA PRO A 48 10.26 3.50 5.18
C PRO A 48 8.74 3.69 5.04
N VAL A 49 8.27 4.51 4.09
CA VAL A 49 6.85 4.85 3.91
C VAL A 49 6.10 3.76 3.16
N PHE A 50 6.70 3.20 2.10
CA PHE A 50 6.07 2.15 1.28
C PHE A 50 5.56 0.96 2.10
N PRO A 51 6.35 0.35 3.01
CA PRO A 51 5.87 -0.73 3.87
C PRO A 51 4.61 -0.41 4.66
N PHE A 52 4.36 0.86 5.01
CA PHE A 52 3.20 1.25 5.80
C PHE A 52 1.86 1.16 5.05
N LEU A 53 1.84 1.00 3.72
CA LEU A 53 0.62 0.62 2.99
C LEU A 53 0.02 -0.68 3.54
N ALA A 54 0.85 -1.62 4.01
CA ALA A 54 0.40 -2.86 4.63
C ALA A 54 -0.42 -2.65 5.91
N LEU A 55 -0.24 -1.52 6.62
CA LEU A 55 -1.00 -1.22 7.85
C LEU A 55 -2.50 -1.18 7.60
N GLY A 56 -2.93 -0.73 6.41
CA GLY A 56 -4.32 -0.74 5.99
C GLY A 56 -4.96 -2.13 5.97
N LEU A 57 -4.15 -3.18 5.88
CA LEU A 57 -4.60 -4.58 5.82
C LEU A 57 -4.40 -5.32 7.13
N VAL A 58 -3.32 -5.03 7.87
CA VAL A 58 -3.05 -5.71 9.15
C VAL A 58 -3.81 -5.11 10.34
N LEU A 59 -4.07 -3.79 10.35
CA LEU A 59 -4.83 -3.16 11.45
C LEU A 59 -6.28 -3.69 11.56
N PRO A 60 -7.00 -3.96 10.45
CA PRO A 60 -8.29 -4.63 10.50
C PRO A 60 -8.28 -6.02 11.14
N LEU A 61 -7.15 -6.71 11.19
CA LEU A 61 -7.03 -8.05 11.77
C LEU A 61 -6.98 -8.03 13.30
N ARG A 62 -6.85 -6.86 13.95
CA ARG A 62 -6.84 -6.74 15.42
C ARG A 62 -8.08 -7.40 16.04
N GLY A 63 -7.85 -8.23 17.06
CA GLY A 63 -8.91 -8.99 17.73
C GLY A 63 -9.30 -10.29 17.03
N THR A 64 -8.62 -10.68 15.96
CA THR A 64 -8.89 -11.95 15.26
C THR A 64 -8.46 -13.15 16.09
N ARG A 65 -9.30 -14.20 16.06
CA ARG A 65 -8.96 -15.50 16.63
C ARG A 65 -7.99 -16.23 15.70
N TRP A 66 -6.81 -16.54 16.20
CA TRP A 66 -5.76 -17.26 15.45
C TRP A 66 -6.00 -18.77 15.38
N ARG A 67 -7.23 -19.19 15.08
CA ARG A 67 -7.61 -20.60 14.95
C ARG A 67 -8.61 -20.78 13.80
N GLY A 68 -8.60 -21.96 13.18
CA GLY A 68 -9.49 -22.30 12.08
C GLY A 68 -9.33 -21.38 10.86
N VAL A 69 -10.40 -21.21 10.10
CA VAL A 69 -10.38 -20.45 8.83
C VAL A 69 -10.02 -18.98 9.05
N GLU A 70 -10.46 -18.35 10.15
CA GLU A 70 -10.11 -16.95 10.45
C GLU A 70 -8.61 -16.79 10.70
N GLY A 71 -7.99 -17.72 11.43
CA GLY A 71 -6.55 -17.73 11.66
C GLY A 71 -5.75 -17.92 10.36
N ALA A 72 -6.21 -18.81 9.48
CA ALA A 72 -5.58 -19.02 8.17
C ALA A 72 -5.66 -17.76 7.29
N LEU A 73 -6.81 -17.08 7.24
CA LEU A 73 -6.97 -15.82 6.50
C LEU A 73 -6.10 -14.70 7.10
N ALA A 74 -6.04 -14.58 8.43
CA ALA A 74 -5.17 -13.61 9.08
C ALA A 74 -3.68 -13.88 8.79
N LEU A 75 -3.25 -15.14 8.80
CA LEU A 75 -1.88 -15.52 8.45
C LEU A 75 -1.56 -15.19 6.99
N LEU A 76 -2.46 -15.51 6.05
CA LEU A 76 -2.31 -15.17 4.64
C LEU A 76 -2.23 -13.65 4.44
N ALA A 77 -3.05 -12.88 5.15
CA ALA A 77 -3.02 -11.43 5.11
C ALA A 77 -1.69 -10.86 5.63
N CYS A 78 -1.18 -11.38 6.75
CA CYS A 78 0.12 -10.99 7.29
C CYS A 78 1.28 -11.39 6.37
N ALA A 79 1.26 -12.61 5.83
CA ALA A 79 2.30 -13.10 4.92
C ALA A 79 2.34 -12.31 3.61
N GLY A 80 1.18 -12.04 3.00
CA GLY A 80 1.08 -11.19 1.82
C GLY A 80 1.53 -9.75 2.09
N SER A 81 1.18 -9.20 3.25
CA SER A 81 1.60 -7.87 3.70
C SER A 81 3.12 -7.79 3.92
N LEU A 82 3.73 -8.82 4.50
CA LEU A 82 5.17 -8.92 4.70
C LEU A 82 5.90 -9.07 3.36
N CYS A 83 5.38 -9.91 2.46
CA CYS A 83 5.88 -10.07 1.10
C CYS A 83 5.89 -8.71 0.38
N TYR A 84 4.76 -8.00 0.39
CA TYR A 84 4.67 -6.65 -0.14
C TYR A 84 5.74 -5.72 0.46
N ALA A 85 5.80 -5.62 1.78
CA ALA A 85 6.74 -4.73 2.45
C ALA A 85 8.20 -5.02 2.07
N ALA A 86 8.59 -6.30 2.04
CA ALA A 86 9.95 -6.72 1.73
C ALA A 86 10.31 -6.46 0.26
N TYR A 87 9.48 -6.93 -0.66
CA TYR A 87 9.76 -6.83 -2.10
C TYR A 87 9.63 -5.40 -2.62
N TYR A 88 8.67 -4.62 -2.11
CA TYR A 88 8.49 -3.23 -2.54
C TYR A 88 9.60 -2.31 -1.97
N ALA A 89 10.08 -2.55 -0.75
CA ALA A 89 11.29 -1.90 -0.26
C ALA A 89 12.53 -2.30 -1.08
N GLY A 90 12.61 -3.57 -1.52
CA GLY A 90 13.63 -4.04 -2.43
C GLY A 90 13.60 -3.32 -3.79
N LEU A 91 12.41 -3.16 -4.39
CA LEU A 91 12.21 -2.34 -5.59
C LEU A 91 12.76 -0.93 -5.36
N ASP A 92 12.42 -0.31 -4.24
CA ASP A 92 12.78 1.08 -3.96
C ASP A 92 14.30 1.26 -3.79
N ALA A 93 14.95 0.29 -3.16
CA ALA A 93 16.41 0.25 -3.05
C ALA A 93 17.10 0.06 -4.40
N VAL A 94 16.56 -0.78 -5.29
CA VAL A 94 17.17 -1.11 -6.58
C VAL A 94 16.86 -0.06 -7.65
N ALA A 95 15.58 0.17 -7.94
CA ALA A 95 15.13 1.09 -9.00
C ALA A 95 15.07 2.55 -8.53
N GLY A 96 14.74 2.80 -7.27
CA GLY A 96 14.70 4.15 -6.72
C GLY A 96 16.10 4.67 -6.45
N ILE A 97 16.76 4.08 -5.45
CA ILE A 97 18.02 4.58 -4.90
C ILE A 97 19.19 4.23 -5.82
N SER A 98 19.39 2.94 -6.13
CA SER A 98 20.58 2.50 -6.87
C SER A 98 20.59 3.01 -8.31
N ALA A 99 19.44 2.97 -9.01
CA ALA A 99 19.36 3.51 -10.37
C ALA A 99 19.61 5.03 -10.42
N GLY A 100 19.07 5.77 -9.45
CA GLY A 100 19.34 7.19 -9.31
C GLY A 100 20.83 7.47 -9.08
N ALA A 101 21.46 6.76 -8.14
CA ALA A 101 22.86 6.94 -7.79
C ALA A 101 23.80 6.66 -8.98
N VAL A 102 23.55 5.61 -9.77
CA VAL A 102 24.39 5.31 -10.94
C VAL A 102 24.28 6.39 -12.02
N VAL A 103 23.08 6.96 -12.23
CA VAL A 103 22.90 8.07 -13.19
C VAL A 103 23.55 9.35 -12.69
N GLU A 104 23.43 9.66 -11.40
CA GLU A 104 24.08 10.80 -10.75
C GLU A 104 25.60 10.76 -10.92
N HIS A 105 26.20 9.58 -10.84
CA HIS A 105 27.65 9.37 -11.00
C HIS A 105 28.08 9.11 -12.46
N GLY A 106 27.20 9.32 -13.45
CA GLY A 106 27.53 9.20 -14.87
C GLY A 106 27.77 7.77 -15.36
N VAL A 107 27.30 6.75 -14.64
CA VAL A 107 27.44 5.34 -15.05
C VAL A 107 26.37 5.01 -16.09
N HIS A 108 26.81 4.89 -17.35
CA HIS A 108 25.92 4.64 -18.48
C HIS A 108 25.51 3.16 -18.61
N GLY A 109 24.27 2.91 -19.05
CA GLY A 109 23.78 1.57 -19.38
C GLY A 109 23.43 0.66 -18.19
N ALA A 110 23.58 1.11 -16.95
CA ALA A 110 23.22 0.33 -15.75
C ALA A 110 21.75 0.54 -15.32
N ALA A 111 21.24 1.76 -15.42
CA ALA A 111 19.91 2.14 -14.91
C ALA A 111 18.76 1.29 -15.48
N GLY A 112 18.78 0.98 -16.78
CA GLY A 112 17.74 0.16 -17.40
C GLY A 112 17.65 -1.26 -16.83
N ARG A 113 18.79 -1.88 -16.48
CA ARG A 113 18.79 -3.21 -15.83
C ARG A 113 18.25 -3.13 -14.41
N LEU A 114 18.60 -2.07 -13.67
CA LEU A 114 18.11 -1.84 -12.32
C LEU A 114 16.59 -1.60 -12.32
N PHE A 115 16.06 -0.88 -13.30
CA PHE A 115 14.61 -0.74 -13.47
C PHE A 115 13.93 -2.08 -13.76
N ALA A 116 14.47 -2.89 -14.68
CA ALA A 116 13.89 -4.20 -14.97
C ALA A 116 13.83 -5.11 -13.73
N THR A 117 14.93 -5.18 -12.96
CA THR A 117 14.95 -5.93 -11.69
C THR A 117 14.00 -5.33 -10.66
N GLY A 118 13.98 -4.00 -10.54
CA GLY A 118 13.05 -3.30 -9.65
C GLY A 118 11.60 -3.63 -9.98
N ASP A 119 11.20 -3.58 -11.26
CA ASP A 119 9.85 -3.90 -11.71
C ASP A 119 9.44 -5.35 -11.40
N GLU A 120 10.36 -6.30 -11.51
CA GLU A 120 10.12 -7.69 -11.09
C GLU A 120 9.86 -7.80 -9.58
N LEU A 121 10.67 -7.13 -8.77
CA LEU A 121 10.46 -7.06 -7.32
C LEU A 121 9.11 -6.40 -6.99
N GLY A 122 8.81 -5.27 -7.63
CA GLY A 122 7.55 -4.56 -7.47
C GLY A 122 6.35 -5.44 -7.77
N ARG A 123 6.37 -6.14 -8.90
CA ARG A 123 5.29 -7.05 -9.29
C ARG A 123 5.09 -8.18 -8.28
N ALA A 124 6.18 -8.79 -7.80
CA ALA A 124 6.12 -9.81 -6.75
C ALA A 124 5.51 -9.26 -5.45
N GLY A 125 5.93 -8.06 -5.03
CA GLY A 125 5.39 -7.37 -3.86
C GLY A 125 3.90 -7.06 -4.01
N VAL A 126 3.48 -6.56 -5.17
CA VAL A 126 2.07 -6.23 -5.45
C VAL A 126 1.20 -7.49 -5.50
N TYR A 127 1.69 -8.63 -6.00
CA TYR A 127 0.97 -9.90 -5.87
C TYR A 127 0.78 -10.31 -4.41
N GLY A 128 1.81 -10.13 -3.57
CA GLY A 128 1.69 -10.29 -2.12
C GLY A 128 0.62 -9.38 -1.52
N LEU A 129 0.57 -8.11 -1.96
CA LEU A 129 -0.44 -7.15 -1.53
C LEU A 129 -1.86 -7.57 -1.95
N ILE A 130 -2.05 -8.07 -3.18
CA ILE A 130 -3.34 -8.58 -3.67
C ILE A 130 -3.81 -9.75 -2.80
N VAL A 131 -2.93 -10.70 -2.50
CA VAL A 131 -3.24 -11.82 -1.58
C VAL A 131 -3.68 -11.28 -0.22
N ALA A 132 -3.00 -10.26 0.30
CA ALA A 132 -3.36 -9.65 1.57
C ALA A 132 -4.71 -8.92 1.54
N VAL A 133 -5.02 -8.20 0.45
CA VAL A 133 -6.32 -7.55 0.23
C VAL A 133 -7.44 -8.59 0.21
N LEU A 134 -7.26 -9.67 -0.56
CA LEU A 134 -8.25 -10.75 -0.67
C LEU A 134 -8.49 -11.44 0.68
N ALA A 135 -7.41 -11.81 1.38
CA ALA A 135 -7.51 -12.50 2.67
C ALA A 135 -8.14 -11.60 3.76
N THR A 136 -7.74 -10.33 3.84
CA THR A 136 -8.32 -9.35 4.76
C THR A 136 -9.79 -9.11 4.45
N SER A 137 -10.13 -8.91 3.17
CA SER A 137 -11.51 -8.67 2.74
C SER A 137 -12.40 -9.88 2.98
N ALA A 138 -11.91 -11.10 2.74
CA ALA A 138 -12.64 -12.33 3.03
C ALA A 138 -12.90 -12.49 4.53
N LEU A 139 -11.90 -12.20 5.37
CA LEU A 139 -12.08 -12.23 6.83
C LEU A 139 -13.11 -11.21 7.29
N LEU A 140 -13.02 -9.97 6.79
CA LEU A 140 -13.96 -8.90 7.15
C LEU A 140 -15.36 -9.18 6.62
N TRP A 141 -15.50 -9.76 5.43
CA TRP A 141 -16.79 -10.13 4.85
C TRP A 141 -17.52 -11.12 5.75
N ARG A 142 -16.82 -12.11 6.31
CA ARG A 142 -17.41 -13.06 7.28
C ARG A 142 -17.95 -12.40 8.55
N ARG A 143 -17.44 -11.21 8.91
CA ARG A 143 -17.82 -10.47 10.13
C ARG A 143 -18.85 -9.38 9.89
N HIS A 144 -18.77 -8.71 8.73
CA HIS A 144 -19.48 -7.46 8.44
C HIS A 144 -20.34 -7.53 7.17
N GLY A 145 -20.41 -8.69 6.53
CA GLY A 145 -21.23 -8.92 5.34
C GLY A 145 -20.78 -8.12 4.11
N VAL A 146 -21.71 -7.93 3.17
CA VAL A 146 -21.46 -7.32 1.85
C VAL A 146 -20.98 -5.85 1.91
N ARG A 147 -21.05 -5.22 3.09
CA ARG A 147 -20.57 -3.84 3.32
C ARG A 147 -19.07 -3.66 3.05
N VAL A 148 -18.32 -4.76 3.08
CA VAL A 148 -16.87 -4.78 2.80
C VAL A 148 -16.56 -4.65 1.30
N LEU A 149 -17.50 -5.04 0.44
CA LEU A 149 -17.27 -5.17 -1.01
C LEU A 149 -16.83 -3.87 -1.70
N PRO A 150 -17.39 -2.68 -1.40
CA PRO A 150 -16.93 -1.43 -2.04
C PRO A 150 -15.46 -1.14 -1.74
N GLY A 151 -15.02 -1.27 -0.48
CA GLY A 151 -13.63 -1.07 -0.09
C GLY A 151 -12.69 -2.10 -0.72
N ALA A 152 -13.11 -3.36 -0.73
CA ALA A 152 -12.36 -4.45 -1.37
C ALA A 152 -12.18 -4.22 -2.88
N ALA A 153 -13.25 -3.82 -3.58
CA ALA A 153 -13.22 -3.55 -5.02
C ALA A 153 -12.26 -2.39 -5.36
N VAL A 154 -12.33 -1.29 -4.60
CA VAL A 154 -11.43 -0.14 -4.77
C VAL A 154 -9.97 -0.55 -4.53
N LEU A 155 -9.69 -1.34 -3.49
CA LEU A 155 -8.32 -1.80 -3.21
C LEU A 155 -7.78 -2.75 -4.28
N LEU A 156 -8.61 -3.66 -4.81
CA LEU A 156 -8.18 -4.55 -5.88
C LEU A 156 -7.92 -3.78 -7.19
N ALA A 157 -8.78 -2.81 -7.52
CA ALA A 157 -8.55 -1.94 -8.67
C ALA A 157 -7.27 -1.10 -8.50
N ALA A 158 -7.02 -0.57 -7.29
CA ALA A 158 -5.78 0.13 -6.97
C ALA A 158 -4.56 -0.80 -7.08
N CYS A 159 -4.63 -2.04 -6.55
CA CYS A 159 -3.54 -3.00 -6.70
C CYS A 159 -3.25 -3.34 -8.17
N TRP A 160 -4.29 -3.50 -8.99
CA TRP A 160 -4.13 -3.74 -10.42
C TRP A 160 -3.41 -2.58 -11.10
N SER A 161 -3.83 -1.34 -10.83
CA SER A 161 -3.12 -0.15 -11.32
C SER A 161 -1.69 -0.09 -10.79
N PHE A 162 -1.44 -0.53 -9.56
CA PHE A 162 -0.13 -0.45 -8.93
C PHE A 162 0.91 -1.43 -9.49
N LEU A 163 0.49 -2.44 -10.27
CA LEU A 163 1.41 -3.39 -10.91
C LEU A 163 2.42 -2.72 -11.84
N ASP A 164 2.05 -1.57 -12.42
CA ASP A 164 2.87 -0.85 -13.39
C ASP A 164 2.82 0.69 -13.22
N SER A 165 1.93 1.27 -12.37
CA SER A 165 1.94 2.73 -12.15
C SER A 165 3.06 3.17 -11.25
N HIS A 166 3.45 2.31 -10.30
CA HIS A 166 4.14 2.72 -9.09
C HIS A 166 3.47 3.98 -8.50
N ILE A 167 4.25 4.96 -8.06
CA ILE A 167 3.75 6.27 -7.60
C ILE A 167 3.81 7.35 -8.70
N PHE A 168 4.18 7.01 -9.94
CA PHE A 168 4.41 7.98 -11.00
C PHE A 168 3.13 8.71 -11.40
N TRP A 169 3.22 10.04 -11.51
CA TRP A 169 2.12 10.88 -11.98
C TRP A 169 1.72 10.56 -13.44
N PRO A 170 0.42 10.64 -13.82
CA PRO A 170 -0.74 10.88 -12.97
C PRO A 170 -1.32 9.63 -12.31
N ARG A 171 -1.13 8.48 -12.95
CA ARG A 171 -1.85 7.26 -12.59
C ARG A 171 -1.48 6.74 -11.21
N GLY A 172 -0.20 6.77 -10.84
CA GLY A 172 0.28 6.34 -9.52
C GLY A 172 -0.30 7.18 -8.38
N VAL A 173 -0.48 8.48 -8.58
CA VAL A 173 -1.14 9.34 -7.58
C VAL A 173 -2.61 8.96 -7.41
N VAL A 174 -3.34 8.76 -8.52
CA VAL A 174 -4.72 8.25 -8.47
C VAL A 174 -4.78 6.88 -7.80
N THR A 175 -3.82 5.99 -8.07
CA THR A 175 -3.70 4.69 -7.40
C THR A 175 -3.57 4.83 -5.88
N MET A 176 -2.70 5.73 -5.41
CA MET A 176 -2.50 5.98 -3.98
C MET A 176 -3.73 6.58 -3.32
N LEU A 177 -4.42 7.51 -3.97
CA LEU A 177 -5.72 8.02 -3.51
C LEU A 177 -6.77 6.91 -3.45
N GLY A 178 -6.75 5.99 -4.43
CA GLY A 178 -7.56 4.77 -4.41
C GLY A 178 -7.29 3.90 -3.20
N PHE A 179 -6.03 3.67 -2.83
CA PHE A 179 -5.68 2.95 -1.59
C PHE A 179 -6.24 3.65 -0.34
N ALA A 180 -6.06 4.97 -0.23
CA ALA A 180 -6.59 5.75 0.88
C ALA A 180 -8.13 5.63 0.98
N LEU A 181 -8.84 5.75 -0.14
CA LEU A 181 -10.29 5.57 -0.21
C LEU A 181 -10.71 4.15 0.18
N GLY A 182 -10.04 3.14 -0.38
CA GLY A 182 -10.32 1.73 -0.10
C GLY A 182 -10.16 1.39 1.38
N PHE A 183 -9.09 1.85 2.03
CA PHE A 183 -8.89 1.66 3.46
C PHE A 183 -9.91 2.41 4.32
N ALA A 184 -10.30 3.63 3.92
CA ALA A 184 -11.35 4.38 4.60
C ALA A 184 -12.70 3.65 4.53
N LEU A 185 -13.07 3.13 3.36
CA LEU A 185 -14.29 2.33 3.15
C LEU A 185 -14.29 1.04 3.98
N LEU A 186 -13.17 0.30 3.99
CA LEU A 186 -13.02 -0.88 4.86
C LEU A 186 -13.18 -0.54 6.34
N THR A 187 -12.64 0.61 6.78
CA THR A 187 -12.72 1.05 8.16
C THR A 187 -14.15 1.50 8.52
N ALA A 188 -14.87 2.12 7.59
CA ALA A 188 -16.27 2.51 7.76
C ALA A 188 -17.21 1.30 7.87
N ALA A 189 -16.98 0.26 7.07
CA ALA A 189 -17.77 -0.98 7.11
C ALA A 189 -17.78 -1.66 8.48
N ARG A 190 -16.73 -1.47 9.29
CA ARG A 190 -16.60 -2.02 10.65
C ARG A 190 -17.35 -1.23 11.72
N GLN A 191 -17.70 0.03 11.46
CA GLN A 191 -18.26 0.94 12.46
C GLN A 191 -19.78 0.79 12.61
N THR A 192 -20.46 0.37 11.54
CA THR A 192 -21.92 0.25 11.51
C THR A 192 -22.47 -0.94 12.31
N ASP A 193 -21.61 -1.79 12.88
CA ASP A 193 -21.98 -2.94 13.71
C ASP A 193 -21.84 -2.69 15.23
N ARG A 194 -21.43 -1.50 15.67
CA ARG A 194 -21.42 -1.17 17.11
C ARG A 194 -22.85 -0.79 17.54
N PRO A 195 -23.49 -1.51 18.49
CA PRO A 195 -24.78 -1.10 19.03
C PRO A 195 -24.63 0.26 19.75
N GLU A 196 -25.62 1.13 19.59
CA GLU A 196 -25.74 2.35 20.39
C GLU A 196 -25.80 1.98 21.88
N PRO A 197 -25.09 2.70 22.77
CA PRO A 197 -25.28 2.51 24.19
C PRO A 197 -26.74 2.83 24.55
N PRO A 198 -27.42 2.03 25.39
CA PRO A 198 -28.77 2.33 25.80
C PRO A 198 -28.79 3.71 26.47
N HIS A 199 -29.67 4.60 26.00
CA HIS A 199 -29.97 5.85 26.67
C HIS A 199 -30.51 5.52 28.07
N GLY A 200 -29.71 5.79 29.10
CA GLY A 200 -30.14 5.81 30.50
C GLY A 200 -30.70 7.16 30.88
#